data_AF-A0A6A4GG93-F1
#
_entry.id   AF-A0A6A4GG93-F1
#
_cell.length_a   1.000
_cell.length_b   1.000
_cell.length_c   1.000
_cell.angle_alpha   90.00
_cell.angle_beta   90.00
_cell.angle_gamma   90.00
#
_symmetry.space_group_name_H-M   'P 1'
#
loop_
_entity.id
_entity.type
_entity.pdbx_description
1 polymer ?
#
loop_
_entity_poly.entity_id
_entity_poly.type
_entity_poly.pdbx_seq_one_letter_code
_entity_poly.pdbx_strand_id
1 'polypeptide(L)'
;VEDFEGFIRRLGIYRMDPGIHGGGLERQYTIPINGVNIVFNNAEMAPPQGVFGRNYARHVHFERQPHLFAAAWTMFRKPEALGCNFYNSSYAIQVQSSSNYACFWQPRHWHGTSLPNVEYSETGGPLVQSGLSLVTSNRLPGAFQSFVNGTMGEAAMKECCSGGEIFD
;
A
#
# COMPACT_ATOMS: atom_id res chain seq x y z
N VAL A 1 3.99 -10.40 10.22
CA VAL A 1 3.84 -9.49 11.39
C VAL A 1 2.52 -9.84 12.08
N GLU A 2 2.51 -10.10 13.39
CA GLU A 2 1.36 -10.72 14.08
C GLU A 2 0.03 -9.97 13.92
N ASP A 3 0.04 -8.63 13.89
CA ASP A 3 -1.17 -7.83 13.68
C ASP A 3 -1.82 -8.09 12.31
N PHE A 4 -1.00 -8.15 11.25
CA PHE A 4 -1.44 -8.50 9.91
C PHE A 4 -1.89 -9.96 9.82
N GLU A 5 -1.15 -10.90 10.44
CA GLU A 5 -1.54 -12.31 10.47
C GLU A 5 -2.87 -12.52 11.18
N GLY A 6 -3.04 -11.89 12.34
CA GLY A 6 -4.25 -11.99 13.14
C GLY A 6 -5.45 -11.44 12.38
N PHE A 7 -5.30 -10.30 11.69
CA PHE A 7 -6.35 -9.75 10.83
C PHE A 7 -6.79 -10.72 9.73
N ILE A 8 -5.83 -11.25 8.96
CA ILE A 8 -6.07 -12.20 7.88
C ILE A 8 -6.79 -13.44 8.41
N ARG A 9 -6.28 -14.04 9.48
CA ARG A 9 -6.86 -15.25 10.10
C ARG A 9 -8.26 -15.00 10.66
N ARG A 10 -8.49 -13.88 11.36
CA ARG A 10 -9.80 -13.56 11.96
C ARG A 10 -10.89 -13.36 10.92
N LEU A 11 -10.57 -12.74 9.78
CA LEU A 11 -11.56 -12.45 8.74
C LEU A 11 -11.62 -13.51 7.65
N GLY A 12 -10.69 -14.46 7.62
CA GLY A 12 -10.58 -15.46 6.56
C GLY A 12 -10.27 -14.85 5.19
N ILE A 13 -9.71 -13.63 5.16
CA ILE A 13 -9.34 -12.96 3.91
C ILE A 13 -8.15 -13.71 3.30
N TYR A 14 -8.20 -13.99 2.00
CA TYR A 14 -7.08 -14.59 1.31
C TYR A 14 -5.95 -13.57 1.15
N ARG A 15 -4.72 -14.06 1.27
CA ARG A 15 -3.54 -13.30 0.81
C ARG A 15 -3.61 -13.11 -0.70
N MET A 16 -2.86 -12.14 -1.24
CA MET A 16 -2.72 -12.02 -2.68
C MET A 16 -2.00 -13.26 -3.22
N ASP A 17 -2.79 -14.20 -3.73
CA ASP A 17 -2.36 -15.20 -4.69
C ASP A 17 -2.51 -14.54 -6.07
N PRO A 18 -1.42 -14.09 -6.70
CA PRO A 18 -1.57 -13.41 -7.96
C PRO A 18 -2.13 -14.34 -9.04
N GLY A 19 -2.06 -15.68 -8.92
CA GLY A 19 -2.56 -16.65 -9.91
C GLY A 19 -1.97 -16.53 -11.33
N ILE A 20 -1.26 -15.44 -11.61
CA ILE A 20 -0.81 -14.98 -12.92
C ILE A 20 0.55 -15.62 -13.25
N HIS A 21 1.34 -16.06 -12.27
CA HIS A 21 2.69 -16.62 -12.45
C HIS A 21 3.03 -17.81 -11.52
N GLY A 22 2.03 -18.61 -11.17
CA GLY A 22 2.13 -19.57 -10.07
C GLY A 22 1.78 -18.88 -8.75
N GLY A 23 1.07 -19.60 -7.90
CA GLY A 23 0.50 -19.03 -6.67
C GLY A 23 -0.54 -19.93 -6.01
N GLY A 24 -0.92 -21.02 -6.69
CA GLY A 24 -1.60 -22.15 -6.09
C GLY A 24 -0.82 -22.78 -4.92
N LEU A 25 -1.27 -23.95 -4.44
CA LEU A 25 -0.76 -24.62 -3.23
C LEU A 25 0.78 -24.69 -3.06
N GLU A 26 1.52 -24.62 -4.17
CA GLU A 26 2.97 -24.64 -4.24
C GLU A 26 3.68 -23.36 -3.73
N ARG A 27 2.95 -22.24 -3.52
CA ARG A 27 3.51 -20.97 -3.01
C ARG A 27 4.74 -20.48 -3.80
N GLN A 28 4.70 -20.66 -5.12
CA GLN A 28 5.76 -20.25 -6.02
C GLN A 28 5.26 -19.12 -6.91
N TYR A 29 6.04 -18.05 -7.10
CA TYR A 29 5.74 -17.03 -8.11
C TYR A 29 7.00 -16.64 -8.89
N THR A 30 6.79 -16.13 -10.11
CA THR A 30 7.86 -15.69 -11.00
C THR A 30 7.75 -14.19 -11.29
N ILE A 31 8.86 -13.46 -11.16
CA ILE A 31 8.96 -12.06 -11.58
C ILE A 31 9.90 -11.96 -12.79
N PRO A 32 9.42 -11.52 -13.97
CA PRO A 32 10.28 -11.21 -15.10
C PRO A 32 10.97 -9.85 -14.90
N ILE A 33 12.30 -9.83 -14.84
CA ILE A 33 13.11 -8.61 -14.78
C ILE A 33 14.07 -8.60 -15.97
N ASN A 34 13.90 -7.64 -16.89
CA ASN A 34 14.74 -7.50 -18.09
C ASN A 34 14.86 -8.80 -18.92
N GLY A 35 13.77 -9.57 -19.02
CA GLY A 35 13.74 -10.86 -19.72
C GLY A 35 14.28 -12.05 -18.92
N VAL A 36 14.74 -11.84 -17.69
CA VAL A 36 15.15 -12.90 -16.77
C VAL A 36 14.02 -13.22 -15.81
N ASN A 37 13.61 -14.48 -15.76
CA ASN A 37 12.60 -14.95 -14.81
C ASN A 37 13.25 -15.28 -13.47
N ILE A 38 12.92 -14.52 -12.42
CA ILE A 38 13.31 -14.82 -11.05
C ILE A 38 12.19 -15.62 -10.39
N VAL A 39 12.50 -16.85 -9.98
CA VAL A 39 11.54 -17.77 -9.35
C VAL A 39 11.72 -17.76 -7.84
N PHE A 40 10.64 -17.52 -7.11
CA PHE A 40 10.60 -17.55 -5.65
C PHE A 40 9.85 -18.81 -5.21
N ASN A 41 10.52 -19.70 -4.47
CA ASN A 41 9.95 -20.96 -3.99
C ASN A 41 9.49 -20.84 -2.53
N ASN A 42 8.38 -21.49 -2.15
CA ASN A 42 7.83 -21.46 -0.80
C ASN A 42 7.65 -20.04 -0.24
N ALA A 43 7.35 -19.09 -1.12
CA ALA A 43 7.25 -17.69 -0.73
C ALA A 43 6.01 -17.48 0.13
N GLU A 44 6.19 -16.72 1.21
CA GLU A 44 5.04 -16.22 1.96
C GLU A 44 4.25 -15.28 1.03
N MET A 45 2.99 -15.60 0.76
CA MET A 45 2.16 -14.79 -0.15
C MET A 45 2.04 -13.36 0.36
N ALA A 46 2.03 -12.39 -0.55
CA ALA A 46 1.96 -10.98 -0.19
C ALA A 46 0.69 -10.71 0.65
N PRO A 47 0.72 -9.74 1.59
CA PRO A 47 -0.48 -9.33 2.30
C PRO A 47 -1.57 -8.94 1.28
N PRO A 48 -2.86 -9.04 1.65
CA PRO A 48 -3.97 -8.79 0.73
C PRO A 48 -3.99 -7.36 0.16
N GLN A 49 -3.21 -6.43 0.74
CA GLN A 49 -3.16 -5.04 0.32
C GLN A 49 -1.76 -4.47 0.39
N GLY A 50 -1.47 -3.61 -0.59
CA GLY A 50 -0.32 -2.74 -0.66
C GLY A 50 -0.59 -1.68 -1.72
N VAL A 51 -0.11 -0.46 -1.50
CA VAL A 51 -0.30 0.66 -2.41
C VAL A 51 1.06 1.15 -2.88
N PHE A 52 1.25 1.25 -4.19
CA PHE A 52 2.41 1.92 -4.75
C PHE A 52 2.07 3.38 -5.03
N GLY A 53 2.93 4.28 -4.54
CA GLY A 53 2.79 5.71 -4.75
C GLY A 53 3.91 6.24 -5.65
N ARG A 54 3.54 7.09 -6.62
CA ARG A 54 4.45 7.97 -7.36
C ARG A 54 4.23 9.40 -6.89
N ASN A 55 5.28 10.07 -6.43
CA ASN A 55 5.23 11.45 -5.93
C ASN A 55 4.08 11.69 -4.94
N TYR A 56 3.75 10.67 -4.14
CA TYR A 56 2.57 10.69 -3.28
C TYR A 56 2.64 11.84 -2.29
N ALA A 57 1.53 12.55 -2.18
CA ALA A 57 1.31 13.61 -1.21
C ALA A 57 -0.14 13.54 -0.74
N ARG A 58 -0.38 13.93 0.51
CA ARG A 58 -1.73 13.98 1.06
C ARG A 58 -1.79 14.98 2.20
N HIS A 59 -2.88 15.74 2.24
CA HIS A 59 -3.18 16.65 3.34
C HIS A 59 -3.23 15.90 4.68
N VAL A 60 -3.16 16.64 5.79
CA VAL A 60 -3.18 16.03 7.13
C VAL A 60 -4.54 15.37 7.38
N HIS A 61 -4.51 14.07 7.67
CA HIS A 61 -5.69 13.23 7.88
C HIS A 61 -5.39 12.18 8.96
N PHE A 62 -6.40 11.39 9.30
CA PHE A 62 -6.23 10.12 10.02
C PHE A 62 -7.11 9.08 9.35
N GLU A 63 -6.73 7.81 9.53
CA GLU A 63 -7.45 6.69 8.96
C GLU A 63 -7.77 5.68 10.06
N ARG A 64 -8.95 5.05 9.96
CA ARG A 64 -9.26 3.87 10.76
C ARG A 64 -8.79 2.66 9.97
N GLN A 65 -7.71 2.04 10.41
CA GLN A 65 -7.24 0.78 9.84
C GLN A 65 -7.45 -0.36 10.86
N PRO A 66 -7.57 -1.61 10.39
CA PRO A 66 -7.66 -2.76 11.29
C PRO A 66 -6.35 -3.05 12.02
N HIS A 67 -5.23 -2.52 11.51
CA HIS A 67 -3.90 -2.63 12.09
C HIS A 67 -3.59 -1.43 12.99
N LEU A 68 -2.81 -1.67 14.03
CA LEU A 68 -2.31 -0.62 14.92
C LEU A 68 -1.31 0.28 14.20
N PHE A 69 -0.45 -0.32 13.39
CA PHE A 69 0.60 0.38 12.63
C PHE A 69 0.42 0.18 11.13
N ALA A 70 0.71 1.23 10.37
CA ALA A 70 0.98 1.17 8.94
C ALA A 70 2.48 1.37 8.70
N ALA A 71 2.92 0.96 7.51
CA ALA A 71 4.30 1.08 7.08
C ALA A 71 4.37 1.65 5.67
N ALA A 72 5.30 2.57 5.42
CA ALA A 72 5.62 3.08 4.10
C ALA A 72 7.12 2.94 3.89
N TRP A 73 7.50 2.39 2.74
CA TRP A 73 8.88 2.25 2.31
C TRP A 73 9.09 3.06 1.04
N THR A 74 9.90 4.10 1.15
CA THR A 74 10.41 4.86 0.01
C THR A 74 11.57 4.10 -0.60
N MET A 75 11.35 3.51 -1.77
CA MET A 75 12.36 2.70 -2.46
C MET A 75 13.26 3.57 -3.36
N PHE A 76 12.69 4.62 -3.94
CA PHE A 76 13.40 5.56 -4.80
C PHE A 76 13.11 6.99 -4.37
N ARG A 77 14.17 7.79 -4.28
CA ARG A 77 14.09 9.25 -4.17
C ARG A 77 15.29 9.88 -4.85
N LYS A 78 15.08 10.97 -5.61
CA LYS A 78 16.18 11.78 -6.15
C LYS A 78 16.90 12.53 -5.03
N PRO A 79 18.24 12.60 -5.03
CA PRO A 79 19.01 13.29 -3.99
C PRO A 79 18.60 14.75 -3.76
N GLU A 80 18.28 15.47 -4.82
CA GLU A 80 17.92 16.90 -4.84
C GLU A 80 16.42 17.15 -4.65
N ALA A 81 15.60 16.11 -4.48
CA ALA A 81 14.16 16.28 -4.33
C ALA A 81 13.81 17.02 -3.04
N LEU A 82 12.94 18.03 -3.15
CA LEU A 82 12.31 18.70 -2.02
C LEU A 82 10.84 18.26 -1.88
N GLY A 83 10.31 18.36 -0.67
CA GLY A 83 8.95 17.89 -0.37
C GLY A 83 8.85 16.38 -0.21
N CYS A 84 7.64 15.83 -0.33
CA CYS A 84 7.32 14.41 -0.05
C CYS A 84 7.82 13.92 1.33
N ASN A 85 7.87 14.81 2.32
CA ASN A 85 8.21 14.47 3.70
C ASN A 85 6.97 13.97 4.42
N PHE A 86 7.16 12.99 5.30
CA PHE A 86 6.08 12.48 6.13
C PHE A 86 5.97 13.31 7.41
N TYR A 87 4.74 13.60 7.83
CA TYR A 87 4.46 14.33 9.06
C TYR A 87 3.59 13.48 9.96
N ASN A 88 3.97 13.38 11.22
CA ASN A 88 3.09 12.97 12.30
C ASN A 88 2.68 14.23 13.08
N SER A 89 1.62 14.87 12.58
CA SER A 89 1.10 16.14 13.08
C SER A 89 0.55 16.02 14.50
N SER A 90 0.16 14.83 14.96
CA SER A 90 -0.19 14.60 16.36
C SER A 90 0.95 14.93 17.33
N TYR A 91 2.20 14.91 16.87
CA TYR A 91 3.39 15.13 17.70
C TYR A 91 4.31 16.23 17.16
N ALA A 92 3.88 16.99 16.14
CA ALA A 92 4.72 17.97 15.44
C ALA A 92 6.06 17.39 14.94
N ILE A 93 6.06 16.11 14.54
CA ILE A 93 7.24 15.43 14.01
C ILE A 93 7.20 15.47 12.48
N GLN A 94 8.30 15.95 11.88
CA GLN A 94 8.58 15.78 10.46
C GLN A 94 9.66 14.72 10.28
N VAL A 95 9.37 13.73 9.43
CA VAL A 95 10.33 12.75 8.95
C VAL A 95 10.77 13.16 7.56
N GLN A 96 12.04 13.54 7.43
CA GLN A 96 12.63 13.83 6.13
C GLN A 96 12.77 12.53 5.34
N SER A 97 12.20 12.51 4.14
CA SER A 97 12.24 11.32 3.30
C SER A 97 13.60 11.17 2.62
N SER A 98 14.07 9.93 2.51
CA SER A 98 15.29 9.57 1.77
C SER A 98 15.03 8.37 0.86
N SER A 99 15.97 8.08 -0.04
CA SER A 99 15.94 6.81 -0.76
C SER A 99 16.17 5.66 0.21
N ASN A 100 15.53 4.52 -0.04
CA ASN A 100 15.58 3.31 0.77
C ASN A 100 15.30 3.52 2.28
N TYR A 101 14.22 4.25 2.59
CA TYR A 101 13.83 4.56 3.98
C TYR A 101 12.41 4.05 4.27
N ALA A 102 12.20 3.50 5.47
CA ALA A 102 10.89 3.09 5.94
C ALA A 102 10.40 3.96 7.10
N CYS A 103 9.12 4.35 7.06
CA CYS A 103 8.42 5.00 8.15
C CYS A 103 7.27 4.12 8.61
N PHE A 104 7.09 4.05 9.93
CA PHE A 104 6.00 3.33 10.58
C PHE A 104 5.23 4.32 11.45
N TRP A 105 3.91 4.31 11.37
CA TRP A 105 3.05 5.22 12.13
C TRP A 105 1.76 4.52 12.53
N GLN A 106 1.05 5.11 13.49
CA GLN A 106 -0.31 4.69 13.81
C GLN A 106 -1.28 5.49 12.93
N PRO A 107 -2.08 4.85 12.05
CA PRO A 107 -2.96 5.56 11.12
C PRO A 107 -4.01 6.44 11.82
N ARG A 108 -4.33 6.13 13.08
CA ARG A 108 -5.28 6.89 13.91
C ARG A 108 -4.73 8.23 14.39
N HIS A 109 -3.42 8.46 14.30
CA HIS A 109 -2.82 9.75 14.59
C HIS A 109 -2.92 10.67 13.37
N TRP A 110 -2.94 11.98 13.59
CA TRP A 110 -2.94 12.95 12.51
C TRP A 110 -1.61 12.90 11.78
N HIS A 111 -1.66 12.61 10.49
CA HIS A 111 -0.48 12.47 9.65
C HIS A 111 -0.73 12.95 8.23
N GLY A 112 0.33 13.22 7.49
CA GLY A 112 0.25 13.67 6.10
C GLY A 112 1.58 13.54 5.38
N THR A 113 1.58 13.80 4.08
CA THR A 113 2.80 13.83 3.26
C THR A 113 2.81 15.13 2.46
N SER A 114 3.86 15.94 2.61
CA SER A 114 3.93 17.22 1.89
C SER A 114 4.00 17.03 0.38
N LEU A 115 3.52 18.02 -0.38
CA LEU A 115 3.63 18.03 -1.83
C LEU A 115 5.10 17.88 -2.30
N PRO A 116 5.34 17.19 -3.43
CA PRO A 116 6.62 17.27 -4.11
C PRO A 116 6.87 18.70 -4.59
N ASN A 117 8.12 19.17 -4.50
CA ASN A 117 8.50 20.43 -5.13
C ASN A 117 8.81 20.21 -6.62
N VAL A 118 7.75 19.96 -7.39
CA VAL A 118 7.80 19.83 -8.85
C VAL A 118 6.72 20.73 -9.44
N GLU A 119 6.93 21.23 -10.65
CA GLU A 119 5.88 21.96 -11.36
C GLU A 119 4.67 21.05 -11.59
N TYR A 120 3.48 21.63 -11.41
CA TYR A 120 2.24 20.94 -11.71
C TYR A 120 2.18 20.61 -13.20
N SER A 121 1.72 19.40 -13.53
CA SER A 121 1.46 18.96 -14.89
C SER A 121 0.27 18.01 -14.89
N GLU A 122 -0.67 18.23 -15.79
CA GLU A 122 -1.82 17.34 -16.02
C GLU A 122 -1.40 15.96 -16.51
N THR A 123 -0.27 15.86 -17.21
CA THR A 123 0.29 14.58 -17.70
C THR A 123 1.20 13.88 -16.68
N GLY A 124 1.35 14.49 -15.49
CA GLY A 124 2.21 14.03 -14.42
C GLY A 124 3.63 14.58 -14.51
N GLY A 125 4.05 15.26 -13.44
CA GLY A 125 5.40 15.82 -13.31
C GLY A 125 6.51 14.75 -13.22
N PRO A 126 7.79 15.15 -13.26
CA PRO A 126 8.91 14.21 -13.18
C PRO A 126 8.82 13.33 -11.93
N LEU A 127 9.19 12.05 -12.05
CA LEU A 127 9.31 11.17 -10.88
C LEU A 127 10.44 11.69 -9.97
N VAL A 128 10.11 12.00 -8.72
CA VAL A 128 11.07 12.42 -7.69
C VAL A 128 11.10 11.46 -6.50
N GLN A 129 9.99 10.75 -6.25
CA GLN A 129 9.89 9.73 -5.20
C GLN A 129 8.92 8.62 -5.61
N SER A 130 9.25 7.37 -5.31
CA SER A 130 8.28 6.27 -5.32
C SER A 130 8.50 5.31 -4.16
N GLY A 131 7.41 4.67 -3.76
CA GLY A 131 7.41 3.80 -2.60
C GLY A 131 6.21 2.87 -2.57
N LEU A 132 6.30 1.92 -1.65
CA LEU A 132 5.24 0.99 -1.28
C LEU A 132 4.71 1.38 0.09
N SER A 133 3.41 1.28 0.30
CA SER A 133 2.79 1.40 1.61
C SER A 133 1.96 0.15 1.91
N LEU A 134 2.14 -0.40 3.11
CA LEU A 134 1.32 -1.45 3.68
C LEU A 134 0.27 -0.78 4.56
N VAL A 135 -0.85 -0.47 3.92
CA VAL A 135 -2.04 0.12 4.53
C VAL A 135 -3.24 -0.74 4.19
N THR A 136 -4.19 -0.84 5.12
CA THR A 136 -5.39 -1.65 4.91
C THR A 136 -6.64 -0.79 4.96
N SER A 137 -7.38 -0.79 3.86
CA SER A 137 -8.65 -0.08 3.74
C SER A 137 -9.67 -0.64 4.72
N ASN A 138 -10.35 0.24 5.45
CA ASN A 138 -11.48 -0.12 6.30
C ASN A 138 -12.66 -0.72 5.54
N ARG A 139 -12.72 -0.56 4.21
CA ARG A 139 -13.78 -1.12 3.36
C ARG A 139 -13.56 -2.60 3.09
N LEU A 140 -12.31 -3.06 3.06
CA LEU A 140 -11.98 -4.44 2.67
C LEU A 140 -12.69 -5.50 3.54
N PRO A 141 -12.70 -5.41 4.89
CA PRO A 141 -13.43 -6.38 5.71
C PRO A 141 -14.91 -6.49 5.35
N GLY A 142 -15.60 -5.36 5.19
CA GLY A 142 -17.03 -5.34 4.91
C GLY A 142 -17.36 -5.83 3.50
N ALA A 143 -16.54 -5.46 2.52
CA ALA A 143 -16.69 -5.93 1.14
C ALA A 143 -16.48 -7.45 1.05
N PHE A 144 -15.41 -7.97 1.66
CA PHE A 144 -15.13 -9.40 1.69
C PHE A 144 -16.24 -10.20 2.38
N GLN A 145 -16.74 -9.72 3.52
CA GLN A 145 -17.85 -10.39 4.22
C GLN A 145 -19.14 -10.40 3.39
N SER A 146 -19.44 -9.30 2.68
CA SER A 146 -20.58 -9.24 1.77
C SER A 146 -20.43 -10.23 0.61
N PHE A 147 -19.21 -10.38 0.07
CA PHE A 147 -18.92 -11.34 -0.99
C PHE A 147 -19.12 -12.78 -0.51
N VAL A 148 -18.53 -13.15 0.65
CA VAL A 148 -18.67 -14.49 1.24
C VAL A 148 -20.13 -14.84 1.54
N ASN A 149 -20.92 -13.86 2.00
CA ASN A 149 -22.35 -14.05 2.29
C ASN A 149 -23.23 -14.04 1.03
N GLY A 150 -22.68 -13.84 -0.15
CA GLY A 150 -23.42 -13.77 -1.42
C GLY A 150 -24.26 -12.48 -1.59
N THR A 151 -24.05 -11.46 -0.74
CA THR A 151 -24.74 -10.16 -0.85
C THR A 151 -24.01 -9.17 -1.75
N MET A 152 -22.79 -9.51 -2.19
CA MET A 152 -22.00 -8.76 -3.18
C MET A 152 -21.51 -9.73 -4.27
N GLY A 153 -21.71 -9.34 -5.53
CA GLY A 153 -21.18 -10.08 -6.69
C GLY A 153 -19.70 -9.80 -6.95
N GLU A 154 -19.07 -10.64 -7.76
CA GLU A 154 -17.64 -10.58 -8.07
C GLU A 154 -17.20 -9.23 -8.69
N ALA A 155 -18.01 -8.65 -9.58
CA ALA A 155 -17.72 -7.34 -10.18
C ALA A 155 -17.63 -6.21 -9.14
N ALA A 156 -18.55 -6.18 -8.18
CA ALA A 156 -18.56 -5.19 -7.10
C ALA A 156 -17.40 -5.42 -6.12
N MET A 157 -17.03 -6.69 -5.87
CA MET A 157 -15.84 -7.00 -5.06
C MET A 157 -14.56 -6.54 -5.76
N LYS A 158 -14.46 -6.73 -7.08
CA LYS A 158 -13.33 -6.27 -7.89
C LYS A 158 -13.15 -4.75 -7.81
N GLU A 159 -14.24 -3.99 -7.92
CA GLU A 159 -14.22 -2.53 -7.77
C GLU A 159 -13.77 -2.09 -6.37
N CYS A 160 -14.24 -2.77 -5.32
CA CYS A 160 -13.81 -2.50 -3.94
C CYS A 160 -12.32 -2.79 -3.72
N CYS A 161 -11.75 -3.77 -4.43
CA CYS A 161 -10.36 -4.20 -4.31
C CYS A 161 -9.40 -3.43 -5.21
N SER A 162 -9.86 -2.94 -6.37
CA SER A 162 -8.99 -2.24 -7.32
C SER A 162 -8.49 -0.91 -6.79
N GLY A 163 -9.07 -0.41 -5.69
CA GLY A 163 -8.90 0.95 -5.23
C GLY A 163 -9.43 1.85 -6.34
N GLY A 164 -10.67 2.31 -6.21
CA GLY A 164 -11.11 3.44 -7.04
C GLY A 164 -9.98 4.47 -7.03
N GLU A 165 -9.67 5.04 -8.20
CA GLU A 165 -8.73 6.15 -8.33
C GLU A 165 -8.90 7.02 -7.09
N ILE A 166 -7.80 7.23 -6.34
CA ILE A 166 -7.83 8.11 -5.17
C ILE A 166 -8.02 9.51 -5.74
N PHE A 167 -9.27 9.83 -6.07
CA PHE A 167 -9.71 11.15 -6.46
C PHE A 167 -9.88 11.95 -5.17
N ASP A 168 -9.18 13.07 -5.20
CA ASP A 168 -9.28 14.29 -4.39
C ASP A 168 -8.66 14.27 -2.96
#